data_AF-A0A7J7CQ17-F1
#
_entry.id   AF-A0A7J7CQ17-F1
#
_cell.length_a   1.000
_cell.length_b   1.000
_cell.length_c   1.000
_cell.angle_alpha   90.00
_cell.angle_beta   90.00
_cell.angle_gamma   90.00
#
_symmetry.space_group_name_H-M   'P 1'
#
loop_
_entity.id
_entity.type
_entity.pdbx_description
1 polymer ?
#
loop_
_entity_poly.entity_id
_entity_poly.type
_entity_poly.pdbx_seq_one_letter_code
_entity_poly.pdbx_strand_id
1 'polypeptide(L)'
;MMHQQQHHHLQRPRRRCEGTAMGAIVLDLRPGTGIGPFSLGMPICEAFAQIEQQPDIYDVVHVKYFDEEPLKLDIVISFPDHGFHLRFDPWSQRLRLIEIYDIKRLQMRYATSLIGGPSTLATFVAVYALFGPTFPGSYDKDRGVYHLFYPGLSFAFPIPSQYKDCCHDGEAELPLEFPDGTTPVTCRVSIYDSSTDKKVGVGSSMDKATAPPLPSGSFYMEEVHVELGEEIYFSVGGQHIPFGASPQDVWTELGRPCGIHQKQVDQMVIHSASDPRPKTTLCGDYFYNYFTRGLDILFDGQVFQYLLPPFFLLLLLLLLRSVSLS
;
A
#
# COMPACT_ATOMS: atom_id res chain seq x y z
N MET A 1 14.30 -19.49 12.85
CA MET A 1 14.51 -19.67 11.39
C MET A 1 13.26 -19.14 10.71
N MET A 2 13.30 -17.90 10.23
CA MET A 2 12.17 -17.27 9.55
C MET A 2 12.01 -17.93 8.18
N HIS A 3 10.89 -18.61 7.95
CA HIS A 3 10.49 -19.04 6.62
C HIS A 3 9.72 -17.88 5.97
N GLN A 4 10.40 -17.13 5.11
CA GLN A 4 9.78 -16.17 4.21
C GLN A 4 9.29 -16.95 3.00
N GLN A 5 8.01 -17.31 2.97
CA GLN A 5 7.42 -18.06 1.86
C GLN A 5 6.94 -17.07 0.79
N GLN A 6 7.59 -17.08 -0.37
CA GLN A 6 7.17 -16.32 -1.55
C GLN A 6 6.19 -17.17 -2.36
N HIS A 7 4.89 -16.87 -2.39
CA HIS A 7 4.01 -17.38 -3.46
C HIS A 7 2.76 -16.52 -3.71
N HIS A 8 2.74 -15.80 -4.84
CA HIS A 8 1.69 -15.92 -5.86
C HIS A 8 2.13 -15.18 -7.13
N HIS A 9 2.41 -15.94 -8.19
CA HIS A 9 2.68 -15.42 -9.52
C HIS A 9 1.35 -15.29 -10.27
N LEU A 10 0.90 -14.06 -10.56
CA LEU A 10 -0.06 -13.82 -11.63
C LEU A 10 0.68 -13.87 -12.98
N GLN A 11 1.19 -15.05 -13.37
CA GLN A 11 1.78 -15.22 -14.71
C GLN A 11 0.68 -15.58 -15.70
N ARG A 12 0.24 -14.61 -16.51
CA ARG A 12 -0.23 -14.92 -17.87
C ARG A 12 1.02 -15.19 -18.72
N PRO A 13 1.09 -16.30 -19.49
CA PRO A 13 2.29 -16.62 -20.24
C PRO A 13 2.38 -15.72 -21.48
N ARG A 14 3.00 -14.54 -21.34
CA ARG A 14 3.71 -13.90 -22.43
C ARG A 14 5.18 -14.17 -22.21
N ARG A 15 5.77 -15.07 -23.03
CA ARG A 15 7.23 -15.21 -23.13
C ARG A 15 7.78 -13.88 -23.62
N ARG A 16 8.23 -13.03 -22.69
CA ARG A 16 9.05 -11.86 -23.01
C ARG A 16 10.51 -12.31 -22.87
N CYS A 17 11.32 -12.05 -23.89
CA CYS A 17 12.73 -12.39 -23.87
C CYS A 17 13.40 -11.73 -22.65
N GLU A 18 13.99 -12.54 -21.78
CA GLU A 18 14.94 -12.07 -20.78
C GLU A 18 15.99 -11.20 -21.48
N GLY A 19 16.01 -9.90 -21.18
CA GLY A 19 17.06 -8.99 -21.68
C GLY A 19 16.61 -7.73 -22.41
N THR A 20 15.31 -7.44 -22.59
CA THR A 20 14.94 -6.07 -23.01
C THR A 20 14.90 -5.18 -21.78
N ALA A 21 15.95 -4.37 -21.59
CA ALA A 21 15.91 -3.30 -20.61
C ALA A 21 14.71 -2.40 -20.93
N MET A 22 13.65 -2.50 -20.14
CA MET A 22 12.59 -1.50 -20.15
C MET A 22 13.27 -0.17 -19.86
N GLY A 23 13.17 0.77 -20.80
CA GLY A 23 13.67 2.12 -20.59
C GLY A 23 13.07 2.70 -19.32
N ALA A 24 13.84 3.48 -18.57
CA ALA A 24 13.33 4.11 -17.36
C ALA A 24 12.05 4.89 -17.67
N ILE A 25 11.02 4.62 -16.88
CA ILE A 25 9.75 5.32 -17.01
C ILE A 25 9.86 6.70 -16.40
N VAL A 26 9.04 7.63 -16.90
CA VAL A 26 8.93 8.98 -16.35
C VAL A 26 7.64 9.07 -15.56
N LEU A 27 7.72 9.34 -14.25
CA LEU A 27 6.54 9.56 -13.41
C LEU A 27 6.55 10.95 -12.79
N ASP A 28 5.37 11.57 -12.72
CA ASP A 28 5.18 12.86 -12.05
C ASP A 28 5.33 12.71 -10.54
N LEU A 29 6.34 13.36 -9.99
CA LEU A 29 6.61 13.44 -8.55
C LEU A 29 5.80 14.59 -7.95
N ARG A 30 4.94 14.27 -6.98
CA ARG A 30 4.12 15.25 -6.26
C ARG A 30 4.41 15.14 -4.75
N PRO A 31 5.29 15.99 -4.20
CA PRO A 31 5.59 16.02 -2.76
C PRO A 31 4.31 16.06 -1.93
N GLY A 32 4.25 15.27 -0.85
CA GLY A 32 3.07 15.21 0.02
C GLY A 32 1.84 14.53 -0.58
N THR A 33 1.87 14.14 -1.86
CA THR A 33 0.67 13.68 -2.58
C THR A 33 0.85 12.32 -3.22
N GLY A 34 1.94 12.06 -3.97
CA GLY A 34 2.07 10.81 -4.70
C GLY A 34 3.09 10.78 -5.83
N ILE A 35 3.10 9.69 -6.60
CA ILE A 35 3.90 9.53 -7.82
C ILE A 35 3.09 8.92 -8.96
N GLY A 36 3.17 9.51 -10.15
CA GLY A 36 2.46 8.98 -11.32
C GLY A 36 0.95 8.83 -11.04
N PRO A 37 0.33 7.66 -11.26
CA PRO A 37 -1.08 7.42 -10.94
C PRO A 37 -1.34 7.12 -9.46
N PHE A 38 -0.31 6.92 -8.64
CA PHE A 38 -0.45 6.50 -7.24
C PHE A 38 -0.45 7.71 -6.31
N SER A 39 -1.50 7.84 -5.50
CA SER A 39 -1.69 8.94 -4.55
C SER A 39 -1.78 8.41 -3.13
N LEU A 40 -1.11 9.08 -2.20
CA LEU A 40 -1.18 8.78 -0.77
C LEU A 40 -2.64 8.79 -0.32
N GLY A 41 -2.98 7.81 0.51
CA GLY A 41 -4.34 7.60 0.98
C GLY A 41 -5.24 6.86 0.00
N MET A 42 -4.79 6.50 -1.21
CA MET A 42 -5.62 5.65 -2.07
C MET A 42 -5.74 4.23 -1.49
N PRO A 43 -6.91 3.59 -1.56
CA PRO A 43 -7.09 2.19 -1.22
C PRO A 43 -6.24 1.27 -2.12
N ILE A 44 -5.84 0.11 -1.59
CA ILE A 44 -5.05 -0.87 -2.35
C ILE A 44 -5.76 -1.37 -3.62
N CYS A 45 -7.09 -1.49 -3.61
CA CYS A 45 -7.88 -1.88 -4.78
C CYS A 45 -7.75 -0.87 -5.93
N GLU A 46 -7.72 0.43 -5.63
CA GLU A 46 -7.52 1.46 -6.64
C GLU A 46 -6.11 1.40 -7.22
N ALA A 47 -5.10 1.10 -6.39
CA ALA A 47 -3.73 0.91 -6.88
C ALA A 47 -3.66 -0.28 -7.86
N PHE A 48 -4.31 -1.41 -7.57
CA PHE A 48 -4.42 -2.52 -8.52
C PHE A 48 -5.16 -2.12 -9.80
N ALA A 49 -6.25 -1.37 -9.70
CA ALA A 49 -6.95 -0.88 -10.89
C ALA A 49 -6.03 -0.01 -11.79
N GLN A 50 -5.19 0.85 -11.20
CA GLN A 50 -4.19 1.63 -11.97
C GLN A 50 -3.13 0.73 -12.63
N ILE A 51 -2.67 -0.30 -11.92
CA ILE A 51 -1.69 -1.28 -12.45
C ILE A 51 -2.29 -2.02 -13.65
N GLU A 52 -3.52 -2.52 -13.51
CA GLU A 52 -4.22 -3.30 -14.54
C GLU A 52 -4.58 -2.48 -15.78
N GLN A 53 -4.77 -1.17 -15.64
CA GLN A 53 -5.01 -0.26 -16.76
C GLN A 53 -3.75 0.00 -17.60
N GLN A 54 -2.55 -0.27 -17.07
CA GLN A 54 -1.28 -0.01 -17.75
C GLN A 54 -0.36 -1.23 -17.74
N PRO A 55 -0.79 -2.38 -18.33
CA PRO A 55 -0.04 -3.63 -18.28
C PRO A 55 1.27 -3.59 -19.08
N ASP A 56 1.41 -2.66 -20.04
CA ASP A 56 2.66 -2.46 -20.79
C ASP A 56 3.72 -1.73 -19.95
N ILE A 57 3.30 -0.95 -18.96
CA ILE A 57 4.19 -0.24 -18.04
C ILE A 57 4.46 -1.13 -16.83
N TYR A 58 3.42 -1.66 -16.19
CA TYR A 58 3.51 -2.43 -14.95
C TYR A 58 3.36 -3.93 -15.21
N ASP A 59 4.29 -4.52 -15.96
CA ASP A 59 4.26 -5.94 -16.31
C ASP A 59 4.75 -6.86 -15.19
N VAL A 60 5.76 -6.43 -14.43
CA VAL A 60 6.29 -7.16 -13.27
C VAL A 60 5.93 -6.43 -11.97
N VAL A 61 5.00 -7.01 -11.21
CA VAL A 61 4.56 -6.51 -9.89
C VAL A 61 4.62 -7.64 -8.87
N HIS A 62 5.19 -7.37 -7.69
CA HIS A 62 5.22 -8.29 -6.57
C HIS A 62 4.42 -7.74 -5.39
N VAL A 63 3.56 -8.57 -4.79
CA VAL A 63 2.83 -8.23 -3.56
C VAL A 63 3.47 -8.99 -2.41
N LYS A 64 3.81 -8.26 -1.34
CA LYS A 64 4.42 -8.81 -0.12
C LYS A 64 3.55 -8.44 1.07
N TYR A 65 3.22 -9.42 1.89
CA TYR A 65 2.48 -9.24 3.14
C TYR A 65 2.90 -10.34 4.12
N PHE A 66 2.51 -10.21 5.39
CA PHE A 66 2.88 -11.20 6.41
C PHE A 66 1.75 -12.22 6.57
N ASP A 67 1.90 -13.41 5.96
CA ASP A 67 0.85 -14.44 5.93
C ASP A 67 0.37 -14.86 7.33
N GLU A 68 1.27 -15.01 8.29
CA GLU A 68 0.94 -15.50 9.64
C GLU A 68 0.12 -14.48 10.45
N GLU A 69 0.44 -13.18 10.32
CA GLU A 69 -0.30 -12.08 10.96
C GLU A 69 -0.51 -10.94 9.95
N PRO A 70 -1.54 -11.02 9.08
CA PRO A 70 -1.72 -10.10 7.94
C PRO A 70 -1.84 -8.62 8.30
N LEU A 71 -2.21 -8.31 9.54
CA LEU A 71 -2.39 -6.94 10.03
C LEU A 71 -1.16 -6.38 10.79
N LYS A 72 -0.09 -7.17 10.92
CA LYS A 72 1.09 -6.78 11.71
C LYS A 72 2.07 -5.90 10.94
N LEU A 73 2.24 -6.18 9.65
CA LEU A 73 3.20 -5.50 8.78
C LEU A 73 2.49 -4.94 7.56
N ASP A 74 3.03 -3.85 7.00
CA ASP A 74 2.54 -3.27 5.75
C ASP A 74 2.34 -4.32 4.66
N ILE A 75 1.31 -4.09 3.85
CA ILE A 75 1.22 -4.71 2.55
C ILE A 75 2.07 -3.86 1.59
N VAL A 76 3.01 -4.49 0.88
CA VAL A 76 3.93 -3.81 -0.03
C VAL A 76 3.70 -4.29 -1.45
N ILE A 77 3.32 -3.37 -2.34
CA ILE A 77 3.33 -3.60 -3.78
C ILE A 77 4.68 -3.09 -4.32
N SER A 78 5.43 -3.97 -4.97
CA SER A 78 6.79 -3.72 -5.44
C SER A 78 6.88 -3.79 -6.95
N PHE A 79 7.54 -2.79 -7.54
CA PHE A 79 7.75 -2.62 -8.97
C PHE A 79 9.25 -2.79 -9.27
N PRO A 80 9.76 -4.03 -9.31
CA PRO A 80 11.19 -4.32 -9.43
C PRO A 80 11.86 -3.66 -10.63
N ASP A 81 11.18 -3.66 -11.78
CA ASP A 81 11.74 -3.12 -13.02
C ASP A 81 11.84 -1.59 -13.01
N HIS A 82 11.01 -0.94 -12.18
CA HIS A 82 10.93 0.52 -12.07
C HIS A 82 11.54 1.06 -10.78
N GLY A 83 11.96 0.21 -9.84
CA GLY A 83 12.73 0.64 -8.68
C GLY A 83 11.94 1.36 -7.59
N PHE A 84 10.65 1.07 -7.41
CA PHE A 84 9.84 1.67 -6.33
C PHE A 84 8.87 0.70 -5.65
N HIS A 85 8.42 1.09 -4.44
CA HIS A 85 7.46 0.41 -3.60
C HIS A 85 6.29 1.33 -3.26
N LEU A 86 5.10 0.75 -3.19
CA LEU A 86 3.92 1.32 -2.55
C LEU A 86 3.69 0.56 -1.25
N ARG A 87 3.64 1.25 -0.11
CA ARG A 87 3.45 0.63 1.20
C ARG A 87 2.09 1.05 1.76
N PHE A 88 1.25 0.06 1.98
CA PHE A 88 -0.10 0.22 2.48
C PHE A 88 -0.11 -0.08 3.98
N ASP A 89 -0.77 0.80 4.72
CA ASP A 89 -1.05 0.58 6.13
C ASP A 89 -1.82 -0.74 6.30
N PRO A 90 -1.40 -1.63 7.21
CA PRO A 90 -2.02 -2.95 7.32
C PRO A 90 -3.50 -2.90 7.71
N TRP A 91 -3.89 -1.94 8.55
CA TRP A 91 -5.25 -1.83 9.06
C TRP A 91 -6.18 -1.13 8.07
N SER A 92 -5.81 0.06 7.62
CA SER A 92 -6.64 0.83 6.69
C SER A 92 -6.50 0.39 5.23
N GLN A 93 -5.47 -0.39 4.89
CA GLN A 93 -5.14 -0.76 3.49
C GLN A 93 -5.06 0.43 2.54
N ARG A 94 -4.68 1.59 3.07
CA ARG A 94 -4.47 2.82 2.31
C ARG A 94 -2.98 3.10 2.17
N LEU A 95 -2.60 3.65 1.02
CA LEU A 95 -1.21 3.96 0.71
C LEU A 95 -0.67 4.99 1.71
N ARG A 96 0.28 4.60 2.56
CA ARG A 96 0.85 5.47 3.59
C ARG A 96 2.24 6.02 3.23
N LEU A 97 2.97 5.31 2.37
CA LEU A 97 4.34 5.66 2.00
C LEU A 97 4.65 5.14 0.61
N ILE A 98 5.27 5.97 -0.21
CA ILE A 98 5.88 5.58 -1.48
C ILE A 98 7.38 5.69 -1.33
N GLU A 99 8.09 4.64 -1.69
CA GLU A 99 9.53 4.54 -1.52
C GLU A 99 10.19 4.20 -2.87
N ILE A 100 11.04 5.09 -3.37
CA ILE A 100 11.85 4.86 -4.58
C ILE A 100 13.23 4.42 -4.12
N TYR A 101 13.64 3.23 -4.54
CA TYR A 101 14.85 2.56 -4.07
C TYR A 101 15.91 2.33 -5.12
N ASP A 102 15.53 2.40 -6.40
CA ASP A 102 16.48 2.42 -7.50
C ASP A 102 16.18 3.65 -8.38
N ILE A 103 16.77 4.77 -7.99
CA ILE A 103 16.58 6.07 -8.66
C ILE A 103 17.09 6.04 -10.11
N LYS A 104 17.96 5.09 -10.47
CA LYS A 104 18.45 4.96 -11.86
C LYS A 104 17.39 4.36 -12.79
N ARG A 105 16.41 3.62 -12.23
CA ARG A 105 15.32 2.97 -13.00
C ARG A 105 14.10 3.87 -13.17
N LEU A 106 13.97 4.90 -12.34
CA LEU A 106 12.82 5.81 -12.35
C LEU A 106 13.26 7.25 -12.56
N GLN A 107 12.80 7.85 -13.66
CA GLN A 107 12.94 9.28 -13.86
C GLN A 107 11.72 9.98 -13.27
N MET A 108 11.95 10.95 -12.39
CA MET A 108 10.91 11.71 -11.73
C MET A 108 10.79 13.09 -12.38
N ARG A 109 9.57 13.51 -12.70
CA ARG A 109 9.28 14.87 -13.17
C ARG A 109 8.69 15.69 -12.04
N TYR A 110 9.34 16.80 -11.70
CA TYR A 110 8.82 17.79 -10.76
C TYR A 110 8.71 19.13 -11.47
N ALA A 111 7.48 19.66 -11.54
CA ALA A 111 7.14 20.78 -12.41
C ALA A 111 7.60 20.54 -13.86
N THR A 112 8.57 21.31 -14.35
CA THR A 112 9.14 21.19 -15.71
C THR A 112 10.48 20.47 -15.76
N SER A 113 11.02 20.06 -14.61
CA SER A 113 12.37 19.51 -14.48
C SER A 113 12.35 18.01 -14.24
N LEU A 114 13.40 17.33 -14.68
CA LEU A 114 13.60 15.89 -14.52
C LEU A 114 14.75 15.61 -13.55
N ILE A 115 14.58 14.59 -12.71
CA ILE A 115 15.60 14.13 -11.78
C ILE A 115 15.58 12.60 -11.67
N GLY A 116 16.75 11.98 -11.55
CA GLY A 116 16.88 10.52 -11.60
C GLY A 116 16.79 9.95 -13.02
N GLY A 117 16.68 8.63 -13.10
CA GLY A 117 16.78 7.87 -14.34
C GLY A 117 18.23 7.50 -14.72
N PRO A 118 18.43 6.86 -15.89
CA PRO A 118 19.71 6.25 -16.26
C PRO A 118 20.76 7.28 -16.67
N SER A 119 20.32 8.46 -17.13
CA SER A 119 21.18 9.51 -17.67
C SER A 119 21.36 10.71 -16.74
N THR A 120 20.55 10.82 -15.69
CA THR A 120 20.55 11.99 -14.79
C THR A 120 20.69 11.53 -13.35
N LEU A 121 21.81 11.85 -12.71
CA LEU A 121 21.99 11.56 -11.29
C LEU A 121 21.19 12.55 -10.44
N ALA A 122 20.52 12.03 -9.41
CA ALA A 122 19.87 12.84 -8.39
C ALA A 122 20.89 13.16 -7.28
N THR A 123 21.82 14.08 -7.58
CA THR A 123 22.84 14.54 -6.62
C THR A 123 22.25 15.48 -5.58
N PHE A 124 22.95 15.66 -4.46
CA PHE A 124 22.57 16.61 -3.42
C PHE A 124 22.45 18.03 -3.98
N VAL A 125 23.43 18.47 -4.78
CA VAL A 125 23.39 19.75 -5.51
C VAL A 125 22.16 19.85 -6.43
N ALA A 126 21.87 18.81 -7.22
CA ALA A 126 20.74 18.83 -8.15
C ALA A 126 19.39 18.88 -7.41
N VAL A 127 19.26 18.15 -6.30
CA VAL A 127 18.08 18.21 -5.43
C VAL A 127 17.93 19.61 -4.84
N TYR A 128 19.00 20.19 -4.28
CA TYR A 128 18.97 21.53 -3.67
C TYR A 128 18.64 22.62 -4.70
N ALA A 129 19.19 22.50 -5.92
CA ALA A 129 18.88 23.42 -7.02
C ALA A 129 17.43 23.30 -7.50
N LEU A 130 16.85 22.09 -7.46
CA LEU A 130 15.50 21.83 -7.94
C LEU A 130 14.41 22.22 -6.93
N PHE A 131 14.59 21.85 -5.66
CA PHE A 131 13.59 22.05 -4.60
C PHE A 131 13.86 23.27 -3.74
N GLY A 132 15.02 23.90 -3.92
CA GLY A 132 15.45 25.05 -3.13
C GLY A 132 16.03 24.68 -1.77
N PRO A 133 16.48 25.69 -1.02
CA PRO A 133 17.00 25.50 0.31
C PRO A 133 15.94 24.99 1.28
N THR A 134 16.37 24.19 2.25
CA THR A 134 15.52 23.65 3.31
C THR A 134 16.27 23.70 4.65
N PHE A 135 15.58 23.39 5.74
CA PHE A 135 16.23 23.22 7.04
C PHE A 135 17.28 22.11 6.98
N PRO A 136 18.33 22.18 7.83
CA PRO A 136 19.33 21.15 7.89
C PRO A 136 18.70 19.76 8.06
N GLY A 137 19.19 18.82 7.28
CA GLY A 137 18.79 17.42 7.34
C GLY A 137 19.28 16.72 8.60
N SER A 138 18.94 15.43 8.72
CA SER A 138 19.37 14.59 9.85
C SER A 138 20.31 13.49 9.38
N TYR A 139 21.47 13.37 10.04
CA TYR A 139 22.41 12.29 9.77
C TYR A 139 22.15 11.07 10.67
N ASP A 140 21.87 9.93 10.05
CA ASP A 140 21.79 8.62 10.71
C ASP A 140 23.19 7.98 10.72
N LYS A 141 23.86 8.04 11.87
CA LYS A 141 25.22 7.51 12.07
C LYS A 141 25.32 6.00 11.92
N ASP A 142 24.29 5.28 12.34
CA ASP A 142 24.27 3.81 12.31
C ASP A 142 24.20 3.31 10.86
N ARG A 143 23.45 4.04 10.02
CA ARG A 143 23.31 3.72 8.58
C ARG A 143 24.34 4.42 7.70
N GLY A 144 24.98 5.48 8.19
CA GLY A 144 25.84 6.34 7.39
C GLY A 144 25.05 7.09 6.31
N VAL A 145 23.83 7.51 6.62
CA VAL A 145 22.90 8.12 5.66
C VAL A 145 22.41 9.47 6.16
N TYR A 146 22.61 10.50 5.34
CA TYR A 146 22.05 11.82 5.56
C TYR A 146 20.67 11.94 4.91
N HIS A 147 19.67 12.40 5.66
CA HIS A 147 18.32 12.61 5.16
C HIS A 147 18.04 14.09 5.01
N LEU A 148 17.71 14.54 3.80
CA LEU A 148 17.23 15.88 3.50
C LEU A 148 15.69 15.86 3.42
N PHE A 149 15.03 16.80 4.08
CA PHE A 149 13.56 16.81 4.19
C PHE A 149 12.95 18.04 3.54
N TYR A 150 11.84 17.82 2.84
CA TYR A 150 10.90 18.80 2.32
C TYR A 150 9.49 18.42 2.81
N PRO A 151 8.50 19.32 2.74
CA PRO A 151 7.11 18.98 3.05
C PRO A 151 6.62 17.79 2.20
N GLY A 152 6.48 16.62 2.85
CA GLY A 152 5.99 15.38 2.25
C GLY A 152 6.94 14.68 1.27
N LEU A 153 8.24 15.00 1.32
CA LEU A 153 9.27 14.41 0.48
C LEU A 153 10.60 14.36 1.23
N SER A 154 11.32 13.25 1.14
CA SER A 154 12.69 13.19 1.65
C SER A 154 13.64 12.45 0.73
N PHE A 155 14.91 12.83 0.80
CA PHE A 155 16.01 12.23 0.05
C PHE A 155 17.06 11.69 1.01
N ALA A 156 17.46 10.45 0.81
CA ALA A 156 18.51 9.80 1.57
C ALA A 156 19.81 9.79 0.76
N PHE A 157 20.89 10.28 1.35
CA PHE A 157 22.21 10.38 0.75
C PHE A 157 23.20 9.55 1.57
N PRO A 158 23.78 8.47 1.03
CA PRO A 158 24.82 7.72 1.71
C PRO A 158 26.07 8.59 1.81
N ILE A 159 26.64 8.71 3.00
CA ILE A 159 27.84 9.50 3.26
C ILE A 159 29.04 8.53 3.38
N PRO A 160 30.06 8.66 2.50
CA PRO A 160 31.27 7.86 2.61
C PRO A 160 31.93 8.00 3.98
N SER A 161 32.57 6.92 4.45
CA SER A 161 33.17 6.89 5.80
C SER A 161 34.18 8.00 6.05
N GLN A 162 34.91 8.44 5.01
CA GLN A 162 35.89 9.52 5.10
C GLN A 162 35.29 10.92 5.34
N TYR A 163 33.99 11.09 5.13
CA TYR A 163 33.28 12.37 5.29
C TYR A 163 32.29 12.36 6.47
N LYS A 164 32.36 11.35 7.34
CA LYS A 164 31.49 11.25 8.52
C LYS A 164 31.66 12.44 9.47
N ASP A 165 32.88 12.96 9.59
CA ASP A 165 33.19 14.08 10.47
C ASP A 165 32.60 15.42 9.98
N CYS A 166 32.25 15.50 8.69
CA CYS A 166 31.52 16.65 8.13
C CYS A 166 30.05 16.70 8.60
N CYS A 167 29.52 15.59 9.13
CA CYS A 167 28.17 15.47 9.63
C CYS A 167 28.21 15.42 11.17
N HIS A 168 28.16 16.58 11.81
CA HIS A 168 28.09 16.66 13.28
C HIS A 168 26.80 16.03 13.84
N ASP A 169 26.79 15.73 15.14
CA ASP A 169 25.67 15.04 15.80
C ASP A 169 24.38 15.89 15.73
N GLY A 170 23.37 15.42 15.01
CA GLY A 170 22.04 16.04 14.92
C GLY A 170 21.72 16.68 13.56
N GLU A 171 21.20 17.91 13.61
CA GLU A 171 20.88 18.75 12.45
C GLU A 171 22.17 19.35 11.90
N ALA A 172 22.79 18.67 10.94
CA ALA A 172 24.02 19.10 10.30
C ALA A 172 23.71 19.67 8.91
N GLU A 173 24.26 20.83 8.58
CA GLU A 173 24.31 21.30 7.20
C GLU A 173 25.36 20.48 6.45
N LEU A 174 24.91 19.57 5.59
CA LEU A 174 25.81 18.85 4.69
C LEU A 174 26.30 19.83 3.62
N PRO A 175 27.62 19.96 3.39
CA PRO A 175 28.11 20.80 2.31
C PRO A 175 27.60 20.26 0.97
N LEU A 176 27.32 21.18 0.04
CA LEU A 176 26.82 20.83 -1.29
C LEU A 176 27.78 19.89 -2.04
N GLU A 177 29.08 20.12 -1.83
CA GLU A 177 30.19 19.33 -2.38
C GLU A 177 31.15 18.94 -1.26
N PHE A 178 31.69 17.72 -1.36
CA PHE A 178 32.78 17.26 -0.50
C PHE A 178 34.11 17.89 -0.90
N PRO A 179 35.15 17.84 -0.05
CA PRO A 179 36.47 18.40 -0.34
C PRO A 179 37.15 17.87 -1.62
N ASP A 180 36.71 16.72 -2.13
CA ASP A 180 37.20 16.12 -3.38
C ASP A 180 36.43 16.61 -4.64
N GLY A 181 35.49 17.54 -4.46
CA GLY A 181 34.63 18.07 -5.53
C GLY A 181 33.47 17.15 -5.91
N THR A 182 33.29 16.01 -5.23
CA THR A 182 32.14 15.13 -5.46
C THR A 182 30.93 15.59 -4.65
N THR A 183 29.73 15.24 -5.11
CA THR A 183 28.49 15.53 -4.39
C THR A 183 27.75 14.20 -4.12
N PRO A 184 27.17 14.00 -2.93
CA PRO A 184 26.43 12.79 -2.63
C PRO A 184 25.31 12.53 -3.64
N VAL A 185 25.09 11.27 -4.00
CA VAL A 185 23.98 10.86 -4.88
C VAL A 185 22.92 10.18 -4.04
N THR A 186 21.65 10.56 -4.22
CA THR A 186 20.57 9.96 -3.44
C THR A 186 20.43 8.46 -3.72
N CYS A 187 20.18 7.68 -2.66
CA CYS A 187 19.91 6.25 -2.74
C CYS A 187 18.47 5.88 -2.39
N ARG A 188 17.71 6.81 -1.79
CA ARG A 188 16.29 6.62 -1.48
C ARG A 188 15.54 7.93 -1.60
N VAL A 189 14.32 7.86 -2.15
CA VAL A 189 13.35 8.95 -2.09
C VAL A 189 12.08 8.43 -1.42
N SER A 190 11.57 9.17 -0.45
CA SER A 190 10.33 8.83 0.26
C SER A 190 9.29 9.93 0.04
N ILE A 191 8.08 9.55 -0.36
CA ILE A 191 6.93 10.45 -0.50
C ILE A 191 5.90 10.04 0.54
N TYR A 192 5.52 10.98 1.39
CA TYR A 192 4.69 10.73 2.56
C TYR A 192 3.79 11.93 2.86
N ASP A 193 2.76 11.70 3.66
CA ASP A 193 1.80 12.75 4.02
C ASP A 193 2.48 13.86 4.85
N SER A 194 2.33 15.11 4.41
CA SER A 194 2.97 16.26 5.08
C SER A 194 2.15 16.86 6.21
N SER A 195 0.94 16.36 6.49
CA SER A 195 0.03 16.99 7.47
C SER A 195 0.53 16.86 8.91
N THR A 196 1.39 15.89 9.19
CA THR A 196 1.83 15.56 10.56
C THR A 196 3.20 16.12 10.95
N ASP A 197 3.85 16.95 10.10
CA ASP A 197 5.23 17.46 10.27
C ASP A 197 6.28 16.37 10.63
N LYS A 198 5.96 15.10 10.32
CA LYS A 198 6.83 13.97 10.62
C LYS A 198 7.93 13.89 9.57
N LYS A 199 9.19 13.97 10.01
CA LYS A 199 10.37 13.67 9.17
C LYS A 199 10.47 12.16 8.93
N VAL A 200 9.97 11.69 7.78
CA VAL A 200 10.02 10.28 7.35
C VAL A 200 11.28 10.05 6.51
N GLY A 201 12.12 9.10 6.93
CA GLY A 201 13.36 8.72 6.26
C GLY A 201 13.40 7.24 5.90
N VAL A 202 14.59 6.63 6.02
CA VAL A 202 14.81 5.18 5.84
C VAL A 202 14.87 4.48 7.20
N GLY A 203 14.72 3.15 7.22
CA GLY A 203 14.84 2.36 8.44
C GLY A 203 13.64 2.55 9.38
N SER A 204 13.88 2.64 10.68
CA SER A 204 12.81 2.85 11.68
C SER A 204 12.06 4.17 11.50
N SER A 205 12.64 5.15 10.79
CA SER A 205 11.96 6.41 10.48
C SER A 205 10.79 6.23 9.50
N MET A 206 10.74 5.12 8.75
CA MET A 206 9.64 4.79 7.85
C MET A 206 8.32 4.54 8.59
N ASP A 207 8.39 4.12 9.85
CA ASP A 207 7.21 3.81 10.68
C ASP A 207 6.44 5.08 11.08
N LYS A 208 7.07 6.26 10.91
CA LYS A 208 6.42 7.54 11.14
C LYS A 208 5.39 7.90 10.06
N ALA A 209 5.50 7.32 8.85
CA ALA A 209 4.60 7.62 7.75
C ALA A 209 3.21 7.05 8.03
N THR A 210 2.19 7.89 7.93
CA THR A 210 0.79 7.52 8.14
C THR A 210 -0.03 7.83 6.90
N ALA A 211 -1.08 7.06 6.65
CA ALA A 211 -2.02 7.39 5.59
C ALA A 211 -2.68 8.76 5.90
N PRO A 212 -2.86 9.64 4.90
CA PRO A 212 -3.62 10.88 5.09
C PRO A 212 -5.01 10.60 5.67
N PRO A 213 -5.61 11.52 6.45
CA PRO A 213 -6.97 11.33 6.96
C PRO A 213 -7.98 11.12 5.82
N LEU A 214 -9.06 10.38 6.11
CA LEU A 214 -10.15 10.23 5.14
C LEU A 214 -10.89 11.57 4.98
N PRO A 215 -11.38 11.89 3.77
CA PRO A 215 -12.29 13.01 3.57
C PRO A 215 -13.55 12.84 4.42
N SER A 216 -14.12 13.95 4.89
CA SER A 216 -15.42 13.94 5.57
C SER A 216 -16.49 13.31 4.67
N GLY A 217 -17.26 12.37 5.19
CA GLY A 217 -18.29 11.65 4.43
C GLY A 217 -17.75 10.55 3.51
N SER A 218 -16.51 10.10 3.71
CA SER A 218 -15.98 8.92 3.02
C SER A 218 -16.82 7.67 3.35
N PHE A 219 -17.28 6.96 2.33
CA PHE A 219 -17.88 5.63 2.48
C PHE A 219 -16.82 4.55 2.75
N TYR A 220 -15.56 4.79 2.38
CA TYR A 220 -14.47 3.87 2.67
C TYR A 220 -14.19 3.86 4.19
N MET A 221 -14.26 2.68 4.81
CA MET A 221 -14.13 2.50 6.27
C MET A 221 -15.14 3.34 7.07
N GLU A 222 -16.36 3.53 6.54
CA GLU A 222 -17.43 4.12 7.34
C GLU A 222 -17.71 3.27 8.59
N GLU A 223 -18.13 3.92 9.67
CA GLU A 223 -18.53 3.21 10.89
C GLU A 223 -19.85 2.49 10.62
N VAL A 224 -19.90 1.22 11.01
CA VAL A 224 -21.07 0.37 10.80
C VAL A 224 -21.57 -0.09 12.16
N HIS A 225 -22.83 0.20 12.43
CA HIS A 225 -23.53 -0.27 13.64
C HIS A 225 -24.23 -1.58 13.30
N VAL A 226 -24.10 -2.56 14.20
CA VAL A 226 -24.70 -3.88 13.99
C VAL A 226 -25.63 -4.17 15.14
N GLU A 227 -26.92 -4.32 14.84
CA GLU A 227 -27.93 -4.83 15.76
C GLU A 227 -28.07 -6.34 15.51
N LEU A 228 -27.49 -7.14 16.41
CA LEU A 228 -27.32 -8.58 16.20
C LEU A 228 -28.66 -9.29 15.89
N GLY A 229 -28.75 -9.87 14.70
CA GLY A 229 -29.93 -10.61 14.25
C GLY A 229 -31.05 -9.75 13.64
N GLU A 230 -30.92 -8.42 13.69
CA GLU A 230 -31.85 -7.48 13.05
C GLU A 230 -31.25 -6.87 11.79
N GLU A 231 -30.30 -5.93 11.91
CA GLU A 231 -29.77 -5.20 10.78
C GLU A 231 -28.34 -4.65 10.96
N ILE A 232 -27.79 -4.22 9.83
CA ILE A 232 -26.52 -3.50 9.70
C ILE A 232 -26.85 -2.08 9.24
N TYR A 233 -26.44 -1.07 10.01
CA TYR A 233 -26.63 0.35 9.73
C TYR A 233 -25.31 1.05 9.37
N PHE A 234 -25.31 1.72 8.23
CA PHE A 234 -24.17 2.48 7.72
C PHE A 234 -24.26 3.95 8.15
N SER A 235 -23.36 4.39 9.02
CA SER A 235 -23.42 5.73 9.64
C SER A 235 -23.32 6.90 8.65
N VAL A 236 -22.55 6.74 7.58
CA VAL A 236 -22.31 7.82 6.60
C VAL A 236 -23.35 7.78 5.50
N GLY A 237 -23.60 6.60 4.92
CA GLY A 237 -24.55 6.46 3.83
C GLY A 237 -26.01 6.34 4.25
N GLY A 238 -26.29 6.08 5.53
CA GLY A 238 -27.64 5.94 6.08
C GLY A 238 -28.40 4.70 5.60
N GLN A 239 -27.72 3.76 4.94
CA GLN A 239 -28.33 2.51 4.49
C GLN A 239 -28.54 1.55 5.66
N HIS A 240 -29.60 0.75 5.56
CA HIS A 240 -29.91 -0.33 6.49
C HIS A 240 -30.00 -1.64 5.72
N ILE A 241 -29.29 -2.67 6.17
CA ILE A 241 -29.33 -3.99 5.56
C ILE A 241 -29.78 -4.99 6.62
N PRO A 242 -31.02 -5.50 6.54
CA PRO A 242 -31.47 -6.52 7.47
C PRO A 242 -30.68 -7.82 7.29
N PHE A 243 -30.45 -8.54 8.38
CA PHE A 243 -29.93 -9.90 8.30
C PHE A 243 -30.90 -10.79 7.51
N GLY A 244 -30.36 -11.63 6.63
CA GLY A 244 -31.16 -12.43 5.71
C GLY A 244 -31.65 -11.67 4.47
N ALA A 245 -31.22 -10.43 4.24
CA ALA A 245 -31.45 -9.72 2.98
C ALA A 245 -30.97 -10.54 1.77
N SER A 246 -31.71 -10.47 0.66
CA SER A 246 -31.31 -11.10 -0.58
C SER A 246 -30.17 -10.31 -1.26
N PRO A 247 -29.45 -10.92 -2.22
CA PRO A 247 -28.46 -10.20 -3.00
C PRO A 247 -29.03 -9.00 -3.77
N GLN A 248 -30.31 -9.07 -4.16
CA GLN A 248 -31.02 -8.00 -4.84
C GLN A 248 -31.31 -6.83 -3.89
N ASP A 249 -31.67 -7.12 -2.64
CA ASP A 249 -31.91 -6.09 -1.63
C ASP A 249 -30.61 -5.32 -1.35
N VAL A 250 -29.49 -6.03 -1.19
CA VAL A 250 -28.21 -5.36 -0.96
C VAL A 250 -27.69 -4.61 -2.18
N TRP A 251 -28.00 -5.06 -3.40
CA TRP A 251 -27.79 -4.23 -4.59
C TRP A 251 -28.61 -2.95 -4.59
N THR A 252 -29.83 -3.00 -4.07
CA THR A 252 -30.70 -1.84 -3.99
C THR A 252 -30.14 -0.81 -3.02
N GLU A 253 -29.62 -1.26 -1.88
CA GLU A 253 -29.05 -0.39 -0.84
C GLU A 253 -27.63 0.09 -1.17
N LEU A 254 -26.70 -0.82 -1.47
CA LEU A 254 -25.27 -0.51 -1.62
C LEU A 254 -24.81 -0.34 -3.07
N GLY A 255 -25.65 -0.71 -4.03
CA GLY A 255 -25.27 -0.81 -5.43
C GLY A 255 -24.53 -2.11 -5.77
N ARG A 256 -23.96 -2.15 -6.97
CA ARG A 256 -23.22 -3.32 -7.46
C ARG A 256 -21.87 -3.46 -6.72
N PRO A 257 -21.49 -4.67 -6.27
CA PRO A 257 -20.19 -4.91 -5.67
C PRO A 257 -19.10 -4.75 -6.73
N CYS A 258 -17.90 -4.45 -6.25
CA CYS A 258 -16.70 -4.38 -7.07
C CYS A 258 -16.27 -5.77 -7.56
N GLY A 259 -16.53 -6.82 -6.79
CA GLY A 259 -16.19 -8.19 -7.15
C GLY A 259 -17.06 -9.23 -6.46
N ILE A 260 -17.23 -10.38 -7.11
CA ILE A 260 -17.93 -11.54 -6.56
C ILE A 260 -16.95 -12.70 -6.51
N HIS A 261 -16.74 -13.29 -5.33
CA HIS A 261 -15.78 -14.37 -5.13
C HIS A 261 -16.45 -15.55 -4.43
N GLN A 262 -16.26 -16.77 -4.93
CA GLN A 262 -16.73 -17.96 -4.23
C GLN A 262 -15.89 -18.20 -2.99
N LYS A 263 -16.54 -18.59 -1.89
CA LYS A 263 -15.84 -19.02 -0.69
C LYS A 263 -15.10 -20.31 -1.00
N GLN A 264 -13.77 -20.25 -1.03
CA GLN A 264 -12.97 -21.45 -1.15
C GLN A 264 -13.03 -22.19 0.19
N VAL A 265 -13.50 -23.44 0.15
CA VAL A 265 -13.38 -24.34 1.30
C VAL A 265 -11.98 -24.93 1.25
N ASP A 266 -11.27 -24.81 2.38
CA ASP A 266 -9.94 -25.33 2.56
C ASP A 266 -9.87 -26.81 2.09
N GLN A 267 -9.00 -27.11 1.12
CA GLN A 267 -8.93 -28.46 0.52
C GLN A 267 -8.42 -29.52 1.52
N MET A 268 -8.03 -29.12 2.74
CA MET A 268 -7.56 -30.00 3.81
C MET A 268 -8.66 -30.65 4.67
N VAL A 269 -9.95 -30.40 4.42
CA VAL A 269 -11.05 -30.99 5.22
C VAL A 269 -11.17 -32.52 5.05
N ILE A 270 -10.58 -33.10 3.99
CA ILE A 270 -10.58 -34.54 3.74
C ILE A 270 -9.78 -35.36 4.77
N HIS A 271 -8.94 -34.73 5.60
CA HIS A 271 -8.20 -35.42 6.68
C HIS A 271 -8.89 -35.36 8.05
N SER A 272 -10.01 -34.66 8.18
CA SER A 272 -10.81 -34.62 9.41
C SER A 272 -11.73 -35.84 9.47
N ALA A 273 -11.23 -36.92 10.06
CA ALA A 273 -11.90 -38.21 10.15
C ALA A 273 -13.07 -38.24 11.17
N SER A 274 -14.08 -37.37 11.04
CA SER A 274 -15.17 -37.29 12.03
C SER A 274 -16.60 -37.06 11.53
N ASP A 275 -16.94 -37.16 10.24
CA ASP A 275 -18.38 -37.21 9.84
C ASP A 275 -18.61 -38.04 8.54
N PRO A 276 -19.21 -39.26 8.61
CA PRO A 276 -19.46 -40.11 7.46
C PRO A 276 -20.80 -39.75 6.78
N ARG A 277 -20.96 -38.49 6.37
CA ARG A 277 -22.06 -38.08 5.49
C ARG A 277 -21.47 -37.49 4.22
N PRO A 278 -21.88 -37.94 3.02
CA PRO A 278 -21.45 -37.32 1.77
C PRO A 278 -22.12 -35.95 1.66
N LYS A 279 -21.54 -34.94 2.31
CA LYS A 279 -21.92 -33.55 2.11
C LYS A 279 -21.36 -33.15 0.76
N THR A 280 -22.25 -32.89 -0.18
CA THR A 280 -21.97 -32.28 -1.48
C THR A 280 -20.85 -31.24 -1.34
N THR A 281 -19.77 -31.46 -2.07
CA THR A 281 -18.54 -30.66 -2.16
C THR A 281 -18.73 -29.26 -2.76
N LEU A 282 -19.94 -28.71 -2.70
CA LEU A 282 -20.31 -27.40 -3.21
C LEU A 282 -20.78 -26.54 -2.04
N CYS A 283 -19.85 -25.90 -1.35
CA CYS A 283 -20.20 -24.69 -0.61
C CYS A 283 -20.51 -23.63 -1.66
N GLY A 284 -21.79 -23.36 -1.88
CA GLY A 284 -22.25 -22.36 -2.86
C GLY A 284 -22.09 -20.93 -2.38
N ASP A 285 -21.56 -20.72 -1.17
CA ASP A 285 -21.39 -19.41 -0.56
C ASP A 285 -20.47 -18.54 -1.40
N TYR A 286 -20.79 -17.25 -1.48
CA TYR A 286 -19.99 -16.28 -2.19
C TYR A 286 -19.99 -14.94 -1.47
N PHE A 287 -18.93 -14.17 -1.71
CA PHE A 287 -18.72 -12.84 -1.18
C PHE A 287 -19.06 -11.80 -2.23
N TYR A 288 -19.84 -10.80 -1.85
CA TYR A 288 -19.86 -9.50 -2.52
C TYR A 288 -18.79 -8.61 -1.88
N ASN A 289 -17.86 -8.14 -2.68
CA ASN A 289 -16.74 -7.32 -2.23
C ASN A 289 -17.03 -5.87 -2.63
N TYR A 290 -17.21 -5.01 -1.65
CA TYR A 290 -17.40 -3.57 -1.79
C TYR A 290 -16.10 -2.86 -1.41
N PHE A 291 -15.07 -3.01 -2.25
CA PHE A 291 -13.75 -2.45 -1.96
C PHE A 291 -13.77 -0.93 -1.76
N THR A 292 -14.68 -0.22 -2.43
CA THR A 292 -14.86 1.24 -2.27
C THR A 292 -15.45 1.62 -0.90
N ARG A 293 -16.02 0.66 -0.17
CA ARG A 293 -16.49 0.81 1.21
C ARG A 293 -15.56 0.13 2.23
N GLY A 294 -14.63 -0.71 1.77
CA GLY A 294 -13.80 -1.55 2.64
C GLY A 294 -14.59 -2.66 3.33
N LEU A 295 -15.63 -3.17 2.66
CA LEU A 295 -16.60 -4.13 3.20
C LEU A 295 -16.71 -5.35 2.29
N ASP A 296 -16.77 -6.55 2.89
CA ASP A 296 -17.15 -7.78 2.19
C ASP A 296 -18.37 -8.41 2.88
N ILE A 297 -19.32 -8.90 2.08
CA ILE A 297 -20.58 -9.47 2.59
C ILE A 297 -20.76 -10.90 2.06
N LEU A 298 -20.96 -11.86 2.97
CA LEU A 298 -21.01 -13.29 2.68
C LEU A 298 -22.44 -13.81 2.59
N PHE A 299 -22.81 -14.35 1.44
CA PHE A 299 -24.10 -15.03 1.23
C PHE A 299 -23.99 -16.54 1.39
N ASP A 300 -25.01 -17.15 1.99
CA ASP A 300 -25.21 -18.60 1.93
C ASP A 300 -25.73 -19.00 0.55
N GLY A 301 -25.03 -19.93 -0.11
CA GLY A 301 -25.41 -20.45 -1.43
C GLY A 301 -26.64 -21.37 -1.45
N GLN A 302 -27.13 -21.83 -0.29
CA GLN A 302 -28.31 -22.70 -0.20
C GLN A 302 -29.61 -21.94 0.00
N VAL A 303 -29.57 -20.77 0.66
CA VAL A 303 -30.76 -19.97 1.00
C VAL A 303 -30.73 -18.57 0.37
N PHE A 304 -29.61 -18.17 -0.25
CA PHE A 304 -29.36 -16.79 -0.72
C PHE A 304 -29.59 -15.73 0.38
N GLN A 305 -29.35 -16.12 1.64
CA GLN A 305 -29.51 -15.26 2.81
C GLN A 305 -28.15 -15.06 3.49
N TYR A 306 -27.93 -13.85 4.00
CA TYR A 306 -26.76 -13.55 4.82
C TYR A 306 -26.81 -14.31 6.16
N LEU A 307 -25.69 -14.92 6.56
CA LEU A 307 -25.56 -15.64 7.82
C LEU A 307 -24.49 -15.01 8.71
N LEU A 308 -24.81 -14.83 9.99
CA LEU A 308 -23.83 -14.78 11.06
C LEU A 308 -24.17 -15.84 12.12
N PRO A 309 -23.61 -17.06 12.04
CA PRO A 309 -23.72 -18.01 13.13
C PRO A 309 -22.82 -17.56 14.30
N PRO A 310 -23.20 -17.86 15.56
CA PRO A 310 -22.56 -17.36 16.78
C PRO A 310 -21.09 -17.79 17.00
N PHE A 311 -20.53 -18.64 16.13
CA PHE A 311 -19.12 -19.05 16.15
C PHE A 311 -18.24 -18.38 15.07
N PHE A 312 -18.80 -17.49 14.25
CA PHE A 312 -18.10 -16.86 13.13
C PHE A 312 -17.74 -15.38 13.36
N LEU A 313 -17.60 -14.99 14.63
CA LEU A 313 -17.13 -13.66 15.00
C LEU A 313 -15.73 -13.38 14.44
N LEU A 314 -14.89 -14.40 14.17
CA LEU A 314 -13.52 -14.20 13.69
C LEU A 314 -13.41 -13.83 12.19
N LEU A 315 -14.36 -14.24 11.34
CA LEU A 315 -14.31 -13.89 9.90
C LEU A 315 -14.99 -12.55 9.62
N LEU A 316 -15.99 -12.17 10.43
CA LEU A 316 -16.60 -10.84 10.38
C LEU A 316 -15.69 -9.77 11.01
N LEU A 317 -14.91 -10.13 12.04
CA LEU A 317 -13.92 -9.25 12.69
C LEU A 317 -12.66 -8.99 11.86
N LEU A 318 -12.42 -9.74 10.78
CA LEU A 318 -11.28 -9.47 9.90
C LEU A 318 -11.58 -8.39 8.84
N LEU A 319 -12.85 -8.05 8.61
CA LEU A 319 -13.25 -7.18 7.49
C LEU A 319 -14.23 -6.04 7.84
N LEU A 320 -14.93 -6.08 8.97
CA LEU A 320 -15.61 -4.88 9.48
C LEU A 320 -14.64 -4.10 10.39
N ARG A 321 -14.01 -3.06 9.85
CA ARG A 321 -12.86 -2.37 10.45
C ARG A 321 -13.19 -1.16 11.35
N SER A 322 -14.44 -1.03 11.78
CA SER A 322 -14.91 -0.17 12.88
C SER A 322 -16.33 -0.60 13.26
N VAL A 323 -16.46 -1.67 14.05
CA VAL A 323 -17.78 -2.13 14.54
C VAL A 323 -17.93 -1.75 16.00
N SER A 324 -18.94 -0.95 16.28
CA SER A 324 -19.48 -0.80 17.62
C SER A 324 -20.61 -1.81 17.81
N LEU A 325 -20.40 -2.81 18.66
CA LEU A 325 -21.42 -3.79 19.03
C LEU A 325 -22.29 -3.20 20.15
N SER A 326 -23.60 -3.21 19.95
CA SER A 326 -24.61 -2.86 20.95
C SER A 326 -25.32 -4.11 21.45
#